data_AF-A0A814JGM5-F1
#
_entry.id   AF-A0A814JGM5-F1
#
_cell.length_a   1.000
_cell.length_b   1.000
_cell.length_c   1.000
_cell.angle_alpha   90.00
_cell.angle_beta   90.00
_cell.angle_gamma   90.00
#
_symmetry.space_group_name_H-M   'P 1'
#
loop_
_entity.id
_entity.type
_entity.pdbx_description
1 polymer ?
#
loop_
_entity_poly.entity_id
_entity_poly.type
_entity_poly.pdbx_seq_one_letter_code
_entity_poly.pdbx_strand_id
1 'polypeptide(L)' 'MGEKAATNDAIHALVHALKDENHGARLKACAALGKMGGKAATNEVIEALLHALKEENRYIRSKACEALGEIGENAATNDV' A
#
# COMPACT_ATOMS: atom_id res chain seq x y z
N MET A 1 7.17 9.40 -20.87
CA MET A 1 5.82 8.92 -20.48
C MET A 1 5.80 7.52 -19.83
N GLY A 2 6.84 6.68 -19.95
CA GLY A 2 6.77 5.27 -19.53
C GLY A 2 6.82 4.97 -18.03
N GLU A 3 7.66 5.65 -17.25
CA GLU A 3 7.91 5.27 -15.84
C GLU A 3 6.74 5.59 -14.90
N LYS A 4 6.08 6.74 -15.10
CA LYS A 4 4.92 7.15 -14.29
C LYS A 4 3.69 6.28 -14.58
N ALA A 5 3.44 5.93 -15.84
CA ALA A 5 2.34 5.03 -16.22
C ALA A 5 2.54 3.63 -15.64
N ALA A 6 3.75 3.07 -15.78
CA ALA A 6 4.08 1.76 -15.19
C ALA A 6 3.98 1.76 -13.65
N THR A 7 4.32 2.86 -12.99
CA THR A 7 4.16 3.00 -11.53
C THR A 7 2.69 2.99 -11.12
N ASN A 8 1.83 3.69 -11.86
CA ASN A 8 0.39 3.69 -11.59
C ASN A 8 -0.24 2.30 -11.80
N ASP A 9 0.14 1.61 -12.88
CA ASP A 9 -0.34 0.24 -13.14
C ASP A 9 0.09 -0.73 -12.03
N ALA A 10 1.34 -0.59 -11.53
CA ALA A 10 1.82 -1.36 -10.39
C ALA A 10 1.01 -1.06 -9.12
N ILE A 11 0.71 0.22 -8.83
CA ILE A 11 -0.12 0.61 -7.69
C ILE A 11 -1.51 -0.02 -7.80
N HIS A 12 -2.16 0.07 -8.95
CA HIS A 12 -3.49 -0.51 -9.18
C HIS A 12 -3.49 -2.03 -8.96
N ALA A 13 -2.48 -2.72 -9.48
CA ALA A 13 -2.34 -4.17 -9.29
C ALA A 13 -2.17 -4.54 -7.80
N LEU A 14 -1.40 -3.75 -7.05
CA LEU A 14 -1.21 -3.97 -5.62
C LEU A 14 -2.46 -3.65 -4.81
N VAL A 15 -3.21 -2.60 -5.15
CA VAL A 15 -4.52 -2.31 -4.54
C VAL A 15 -5.50 -3.45 -4.80
N HIS A 16 -5.51 -4.04 -6.00
CA HIS A 16 -6.33 -5.21 -6.28
C HIS A 16 -5.90 -6.42 -5.44
N ALA A 17 -4.59 -6.66 -5.30
CA ALA A 17 -4.05 -7.74 -4.49
C ALA A 17 -4.35 -7.60 -2.98
N LEU A 18 -4.67 -6.41 -2.47
CA LEU A 18 -5.18 -6.23 -1.10
C LEU A 18 -6.56 -6.86 -0.88
N LYS A 19 -7.28 -7.24 -1.95
CA LYS A 19 -8.59 -7.91 -1.87
C LYS A 19 -8.52 -9.38 -2.26
N ASP A 20 -7.32 -9.91 -2.51
CA ASP A 20 -7.11 -11.31 -2.88
C ASP A 20 -7.51 -12.25 -1.74
N GLU A 21 -8.09 -13.41 -2.05
CA GLU A 21 -8.50 -14.40 -1.05
C GLU A 21 -7.29 -14.96 -0.28
N ASN A 22 -6.12 -15.01 -0.92
CA ASN A 22 -4.89 -15.47 -0.33
C ASN A 22 -4.29 -14.42 0.63
N HIS A 23 -4.22 -14.78 1.91
CA HIS A 23 -3.66 -13.91 2.95
C HIS A 23 -2.21 -13.49 2.67
N GLY A 24 -1.42 -14.37 2.05
CA GLY A 24 -0.05 -14.09 1.66
C GLY A 24 0.06 -13.06 0.53
N ALA A 25 -0.89 -13.05 -0.41
CA ALA A 25 -0.98 -12.04 -1.45
C ALA A 25 -1.29 -10.66 -0.84
N ARG A 26 -2.28 -10.59 0.06
CA ARG A 26 -2.63 -9.36 0.78
C ARG A 26 -1.46 -8.80 1.60
N LEU A 27 -0.75 -9.67 2.33
CA LEU A 27 0.45 -9.27 3.10
C LEU A 27 1.56 -8.70 2.21
N LYS A 28 1.83 -9.36 1.08
CA LYS A 28 2.84 -8.89 0.12
C LYS A 28 2.43 -7.56 -0.51
N ALA A 29 1.14 -7.38 -0.80
CA ALA A 29 0.61 -6.13 -1.31
C ALA A 29 0.81 -4.97 -0.32
N CYS A 30 0.46 -5.14 0.96
CA CYS A 30 0.73 -4.14 1.99
C CYS A 30 2.23 -3.77 2.03
N ALA A 31 3.10 -4.78 2.11
CA ALA A 31 4.55 -4.55 2.21
C ALA A 31 5.13 -3.88 0.96
N ALA A 32 4.63 -4.20 -0.22
CA ALA A 32 5.07 -3.56 -1.46
C ALA A 32 4.63 -2.09 -1.52
N LEU A 33 3.38 -1.79 -1.15
CA LEU A 33 2.85 -0.43 -1.11
C LEU A 33 3.63 0.45 -0.12
N GLY A 34 3.96 -0.06 1.07
CA GLY A 34 4.81 0.63 2.03
C GLY A 34 6.19 0.99 1.46
N LYS A 35 6.86 0.02 0.84
CA LYS A 35 8.18 0.21 0.20
C LYS A 35 8.17 1.18 -0.98
N MET A 36 7.02 1.35 -1.64
CA MET A 36 6.87 2.38 -2.68
C MET A 36 6.84 3.79 -2.08
N GLY A 37 6.54 3.92 -0.79
CA GLY A 37 6.57 5.17 -0.04
C GLY A 37 5.65 6.22 -0.63
N GLY A 38 6.14 7.46 -0.74
CA GLY A 38 5.38 8.60 -1.28
C GLY A 38 4.85 8.39 -2.69
N LYS A 39 5.43 7.48 -3.50
CA LYS A 39 4.90 7.14 -4.83
C LYS A 39 3.53 6.46 -4.74
N ALA A 40 3.27 5.73 -3.66
CA ALA A 40 1.99 5.07 -3.39
C ALA A 40 1.05 5.93 -2.51
N ALA A 41 1.40 7.18 -2.20
CA ALA A 41 0.58 8.10 -1.41
C ALA A 41 -0.62 8.64 -2.20
N THR A 42 -1.50 7.74 -2.62
CA THR A 42 -2.76 8.03 -3.30
C THR A 42 -3.93 7.74 -2.36
N ASN A 43 -5.05 8.44 -2.54
CA ASN A 43 -6.24 8.22 -1.71
C ASN A 43 -6.73 6.77 -1.79
N GLU A 44 -6.69 6.15 -2.98
CA GLU A 44 -7.09 4.75 -3.18
C GLU A 44 -6.26 3.77 -2.34
N VAL A 45 -4.93 3.96 -2.33
CA VAL A 45 -4.02 3.13 -1.50
C VAL A 45 -4.29 3.33 -0.02
N ILE A 46 -4.47 4.59 0.41
CA ILE A 46 -4.74 4.92 1.81
C ILE A 46 -6.06 4.27 2.25
N GLU A 47 -7.13 4.40 1.47
CA GLU A 47 -8.42 3.77 1.76
C GLU A 47 -8.31 2.24 1.82
N ALA A 48 -7.62 1.63 0.87
CA ALA A 48 -7.44 0.18 0.84
C ALA A 48 -6.65 -0.33 2.07
N LEU A 49 -5.60 0.39 2.49
CA LEU A 49 -4.85 0.05 3.70
C LEU A 49 -5.67 0.29 4.98
N LEU A 50 -6.50 1.34 5.04
CA LEU A 50 -7.43 1.57 6.15
C LEU A 50 -8.48 0.46 6.26
N HIS A 51 -8.92 -0.12 5.14
CA HIS A 51 -9.75 -1.32 5.15
C HIS A 51 -8.99 -2.54 5.69
N ALA A 52 -7.73 -2.73 5.28
CA ALA A 52 -6.89 -3.83 5.76
C ALA A 52 -6.60 -3.76 7.28
N LEU A 53 -6.64 -2.57 7.88
CA LEU A 53 -6.58 -2.41 9.34
C LEU A 53 -7.78 -3.01 10.09
N LYS A 54 -8.89 -3.28 9.41
CA LYS A 54 -10.10 -3.86 10.00
C LYS A 54 -10.19 -5.38 9.80
N GLU A 55 -9.21 -5.99 9.14
CA GLU A 55 -9.22 -7.44 8.92
C GLU A 55 -8.99 -8.24 10.21
N GLU A 56 -9.57 -9.44 10.26
CA GLU A 56 -9.42 -10.36 11.40
C GLU A 56 -7.97 -10.83 11.58
N ASN A 57 -7.23 -10.98 10.49
CA ASN A 57 -5.85 -11.44 10.52
C ASN A 57 -4.91 -10.36 11.09
N ARG A 58 -4.36 -10.62 12.28
CA ARG A 58 -3.41 -9.72 12.96
C ARG A 58 -2.18 -9.33 12.13
N TYR A 59 -1.70 -10.22 11.26
CA TYR A 59 -0.54 -9.95 10.44
C TYR A 59 -0.87 -8.94 9.34
N ILE A 60 -2.07 -9.01 8.78
CA ILE A 60 -2.56 -8.07 7.76
C ILE A 60 -2.73 -6.69 8.38
N ARG A 61 -3.35 -6.61 9.56
CA ARG A 61 -3.44 -5.34 10.31
C ARG A 61 -2.08 -4.73 10.60
N SER A 62 -1.13 -5.54 11.08
CA SER A 62 0.23 -5.07 11.36
C SER A 62 0.92 -4.52 10.12
N LYS A 63 0.81 -5.23 8.99
CA LYS A 63 1.44 -4.79 7.72
C LYS A 63 0.76 -3.59 7.09
N ALA A 64 -0.56 -3.45 7.25
CA ALA A 64 -1.26 -2.25 6.80
C ALA A 64 -0.82 -1.01 7.61
N CYS A 65 -0.63 -1.15 8.92
CA CYS A 65 -0.13 -0.07 9.79
C CYS A 65 1.30 0.35 9.39
N GLU A 66 2.19 -0.63 9.20
CA GLU A 66 3.57 -0.40 8.73
C GLU A 66 3.58 0.32 7.39
N ALA A 67 2.79 -0.15 6.42
CA ALA A 67 2.69 0.47 5.09
C ALA A 67 2.19 1.93 5.14
N LEU A 68 1.18 2.23 5.96
CA LEU A 68 0.69 3.60 6.15
C LEU A 68 1.77 4.50 6.77
N GLY A 69 2.55 3.98 7.72
CA GLY A 69 3.69 4.68 8.30
C GLY A 69 4.77 5.00 7.27
N GLU A 70 5.20 3.99 6.49
CA GLU A 70 6.23 4.14 5.44
C GLU A 70 5.79 5.09 4.31
N ILE A 71 4.51 5.04 3.92
CA ILE A 71 3.93 5.97 2.95
C ILE A 71 3.92 7.39 3.51
N GLY A 72 3.48 7.56 4.76
CA GLY A 72 3.40 8.87 5.42
C GLY A 72 4.78 9.51 5.64
N GLU A 73 5.77 8.75 6.10
CA GLU A 73 7.14 9.24 6.32
C GLU A 73 7.81 9.66 5.01
N ASN A 74 7.63 8.89 3.93
CA ASN A 74 8.17 9.24 2.62
C ASN A 74 7.38 10.36 1.91
N ALA A 75 6.09 10.54 2.23
CA ALA A 75 5.32 11.67 1.73
C ALA A 75 5.74 12.98 2.44
N ALA A 76 5.92 12.93 3.76
CA ALA A 76 6.29 14.10 4.56
C ALA A 76 7.73 14.60 4.30
N THR A 77 8.64 13.71 3.90
CA THR A 77 10.03 14.07 3.57
C THR A 77 10.21 14.67 2.18
N ASN A 78 9.18 14.65 1.34
CA ASN A 78 9.24 15.16 -0.04
C ASN A 78 8.78 16.63 -0.18
N ASP A 79 8.55 17.32 0.94
CA ASP A 79 8.03 18.71 1.04
C ASP A 79 9.05 19.72 1.62
N VAL A 80 10.36 19.52 1.39
CA VAL A 80 11.43 20.49 1.75
C VAL A 80 12.40 20.72 0.59
#